data_AF-A0A8H7SDD9-F1
#
_entry.id   AF-A0A8H7SDD9-F1
#
_cell.length_a   1.000
_cell.length_b   1.000
_cell.length_c   1.000
_cell.angle_alpha   90.00
_cell.angle_beta   90.00
_cell.angle_gamma   90.00
#
_symmetry.space_group_name_H-M   'P 1'
#
loop_
_entity.id
_entity.type
_entity.pdbx_description
1 polymer ?
#
loop_
_entity_poly.entity_id
_entity_poly.type
_entity_poly.pdbx_seq_one_letter_code
_entity_poly.pdbx_strand_id
1 'polypeptide(L)'
;MNNNSITANTTSTLAFTNEPNHRYYRHRYNLLSDLIKGVDDSRIHFKLQLPPYRPVDFLTKPPNVLSVVQDYEEIGNELFDKVDEELIESKCIHWDIANFHSLSNKVEGPKFEVGGHTWNLLFFPKGIPAASSSSDQRESYAALYLQWREPSGTADNNGDDEPYACAQFAVSLSSPKYPTNYVMKAAQHRFTEEEEDWGFTRLVNHQHIHQGNKETNQDPLLQGGQIRATAIVRVFKDSTGGLWHNFLNYDSKKHLNIVGIRNEGATGYLTVLVQLLFFTSYFRKSIYETPSQENSILAALQSIFYQLQVSLKPIETTELTKSFGWEMYDLFIQQDVIAMKEVLQSVLVSAVRIKRENIYIN
;
A
#
# COMPACT_ATOMS: atom_id res chain seq x y z
N MET A 1 -34.92 53.68 24.39
CA MET A 1 -36.24 53.25 23.88
C MET A 1 -36.16 51.77 23.52
N ASN A 2 -36.87 50.96 24.31
CA ASN A 2 -37.42 49.62 24.09
C ASN A 2 -36.78 48.61 23.11
N ASN A 3 -36.29 47.52 23.71
CA ASN A 3 -36.78 46.13 23.61
C ASN A 3 -37.36 45.63 22.28
N ASN A 4 -36.79 44.54 21.74
CA ASN A 4 -37.42 43.21 21.86
C ASN A 4 -36.50 42.08 21.39
N SER A 5 -36.32 41.11 22.28
CA SER A 5 -35.93 39.73 22.04
C SER A 5 -37.07 38.94 21.41
N ILE A 6 -36.77 38.06 20.44
CA ILE A 6 -37.58 36.88 20.13
C ILE A 6 -36.65 35.70 19.83
N THR A 7 -36.61 34.76 20.77
CA THR A 7 -36.27 33.36 20.56
C THR A 7 -37.42 32.64 19.86
N ALA A 8 -37.14 31.82 18.84
CA ALA A 8 -38.02 30.73 18.44
C ALA A 8 -37.20 29.55 17.92
N ASN A 9 -37.21 28.47 18.71
CA ASN A 9 -36.81 27.13 18.31
C ASN A 9 -37.70 26.65 17.15
N THR A 10 -37.12 25.96 16.18
CA THR A 10 -37.82 24.86 15.50
C THR A 10 -36.82 23.84 14.99
N THR A 11 -36.83 22.70 15.66
CA THR A 11 -36.21 21.44 15.29
C THR A 11 -36.73 20.99 13.93
N SER A 12 -35.85 20.70 12.96
CA SER A 12 -36.15 19.71 11.92
C SER A 12 -34.94 18.80 11.68
N THR A 13 -35.07 17.64 12.32
CA THR A 13 -34.33 16.40 12.13
C THR A 13 -34.16 16.10 10.64
N LEU A 14 -32.95 16.27 10.10
CA LEU A 14 -32.58 15.62 8.84
C LEU A 14 -32.17 14.20 9.17
N ALA A 15 -33.15 13.30 9.11
CA ALA A 15 -32.92 11.88 9.00
C ALA A 15 -32.12 11.63 7.71
N PHE A 16 -30.86 11.23 7.85
CA PHE A 16 -30.10 10.64 6.75
C PHE A 16 -30.74 9.29 6.44
N THR A 17 -31.64 9.31 5.46
CA THR A 17 -32.13 8.10 4.80
C THR A 17 -31.08 7.67 3.78
N ASN A 18 -30.80 6.36 3.77
CA ASN A 18 -29.83 5.68 2.93
C ASN A 18 -30.13 5.85 1.42
N GLU A 19 -29.62 6.92 0.80
CA GLU A 19 -29.44 7.00 -0.66
C GLU A 19 -28.03 7.52 -1.04
N PRO A 20 -26.95 6.76 -0.83
CA PRO A 20 -25.66 7.12 -1.39
C PRO A 20 -25.55 6.47 -2.77
N ASN A 21 -26.03 7.16 -3.81
CA ASN A 21 -25.43 7.11 -5.16
C ASN A 21 -26.17 8.01 -6.17
N HIS A 22 -27.45 8.32 -6.03
CA HIS A 22 -28.17 8.99 -7.14
C HIS A 22 -27.85 10.49 -7.29
N ARG A 23 -27.50 11.20 -6.21
CA ARG A 23 -27.17 12.65 -6.27
C ARG A 23 -25.80 12.95 -6.87
N TYR A 24 -24.80 12.10 -6.64
CA TYR A 24 -23.44 12.30 -7.14
C TYR A 24 -23.38 12.20 -8.67
N TYR A 25 -24.07 11.21 -9.25
CA TYR A 25 -24.13 11.03 -10.71
C TYR A 25 -24.97 12.13 -11.40
N ARG A 26 -26.04 12.62 -10.74
CA ARG A 26 -26.87 13.71 -11.29
C ARG A 26 -26.15 15.06 -11.30
N HIS A 27 -25.29 15.31 -10.30
CA HIS A 27 -24.47 16.52 -10.27
C HIS A 27 -23.38 16.51 -11.35
N ARG A 28 -22.75 15.35 -11.58
CA ARG A 28 -21.74 15.17 -12.64
C ARG A 28 -22.35 15.24 -14.06
N TYR A 29 -23.58 14.75 -14.24
CA TYR A 29 -24.34 14.86 -15.50
C TYR A 29 -24.65 16.33 -15.85
N ASN A 30 -25.07 17.13 -14.87
CA ASN A 30 -25.34 18.55 -15.07
C ASN A 30 -24.06 19.34 -15.38
N LEU A 31 -22.95 19.05 -14.69
CA LEU A 31 -21.63 19.63 -14.97
C LEU A 31 -21.11 19.28 -16.38
N LEU A 32 -21.29 18.04 -16.85
CA LEU A 32 -20.92 17.65 -18.21
C LEU A 32 -21.82 18.30 -19.26
N SER A 33 -23.13 18.38 -18.99
CA SER A 33 -24.10 19.04 -19.87
C SER A 33 -23.84 20.54 -19.99
N ASP A 34 -23.37 21.20 -18.93
CA ASP A 34 -23.03 22.62 -18.96
C ASP A 34 -21.66 22.89 -19.60
N LEU A 35 -20.71 21.95 -19.53
CA LEU A 35 -19.44 22.02 -20.28
C LEU A 35 -19.64 21.91 -21.81
N ILE A 36 -20.65 21.16 -22.24
CA ILE A 36 -20.91 20.88 -23.66
C ILE A 36 -21.73 21.98 -24.34
N LYS A 37 -22.49 22.80 -23.59
CA LYS A 37 -23.28 23.93 -24.14
C LYS A 37 -22.44 25.05 -24.77
N GLY A 38 -21.12 25.05 -24.58
CA GLY A 38 -20.20 26.04 -25.16
C GLY A 38 -19.63 25.69 -26.53
N VAL A 39 -19.93 24.50 -27.07
CA VAL A 39 -19.40 24.04 -28.36
C VAL A 39 -20.54 23.99 -29.37
N ASP A 40 -20.69 25.06 -30.15
CA ASP A 40 -21.61 25.11 -31.29
C ASP A 40 -20.94 24.42 -32.50
N ASP A 41 -20.98 23.08 -32.53
CA ASP A 41 -20.70 22.32 -33.74
C ASP A 41 -21.81 21.30 -33.95
N SER A 42 -22.60 21.53 -35.00
CA SER A 42 -23.77 20.73 -35.42
C SER A 42 -23.41 19.32 -35.94
N ARG A 43 -22.20 18.83 -35.63
CA ARG A 43 -21.66 17.54 -36.11
C ARG A 43 -21.38 16.49 -35.04
N ILE A 44 -21.62 16.78 -33.75
CA ILE A 44 -21.34 15.82 -32.67
C ILE A 44 -22.64 15.28 -32.05
N HIS A 45 -23.18 14.20 -32.61
CA HIS A 45 -24.25 13.41 -31.98
C HIS A 45 -23.65 12.21 -31.24
N PHE A 46 -23.24 12.38 -29.97
CA PHE A 46 -23.04 11.23 -29.08
C PHE A 46 -24.39 10.76 -28.53
N LYS A 47 -24.97 9.72 -29.13
CA LYS A 47 -26.03 8.95 -28.48
C LYS A 47 -25.39 7.98 -27.49
N LEU A 48 -25.20 8.41 -26.24
CA LEU A 48 -24.95 7.46 -25.15
C LEU A 48 -26.25 6.69 -24.87
N GLN A 49 -26.34 5.43 -25.30
CA GLN A 49 -27.37 4.53 -24.82
C GLN A 49 -27.01 4.11 -23.39
N LEU A 50 -27.79 4.56 -22.41
CA LEU A 50 -27.73 3.99 -21.06
C LEU A 50 -28.11 2.49 -21.17
N PRO A 51 -27.40 1.58 -20.50
CA PRO A 51 -27.80 0.18 -20.46
C PRO A 51 -29.22 0.07 -19.90
N PRO A 52 -30.04 -0.89 -20.37
CA PRO A 52 -31.40 -1.04 -19.89
C PRO A 52 -31.40 -1.26 -18.38
N TYR A 53 -32.26 -0.53 -17.69
CA TYR A 53 -32.52 -0.70 -16.26
C TYR A 53 -32.90 -2.17 -16.00
N ARG A 54 -32.02 -2.92 -15.35
CA ARG A 54 -32.39 -4.20 -14.73
C ARG A 54 -32.95 -3.87 -13.34
N PRO A 55 -34.23 -4.18 -13.05
CA PRO A 55 -34.69 -4.19 -11.68
C PRO A 55 -33.75 -5.10 -10.89
N VAL A 56 -33.17 -4.57 -9.81
CA VAL A 56 -32.45 -5.41 -8.86
C VAL A 56 -33.51 -6.27 -8.19
N ASP A 57 -33.50 -7.59 -8.44
CA ASP A 57 -34.35 -8.52 -7.71
C ASP A 57 -34.00 -8.40 -6.22
N PHE A 58 -34.90 -7.83 -5.42
CA PHE A 58 -34.76 -7.67 -3.97
C PHE A 58 -34.87 -9.00 -3.20
N LEU A 59 -34.70 -10.14 -3.88
CA LEU A 59 -34.62 -11.46 -3.27
C LEU A 59 -33.16 -11.92 -3.11
N THR A 60 -32.25 -10.99 -2.79
CA THR A 60 -31.01 -11.42 -2.16
C THR A 60 -31.39 -11.94 -0.78
N LYS A 61 -31.15 -13.23 -0.55
CA LYS A 61 -31.15 -13.83 0.79
C LYS A 61 -30.45 -12.83 1.73
N PRO A 62 -31.01 -12.48 2.91
CA PRO A 62 -30.31 -11.60 3.83
C PRO A 62 -28.88 -12.14 3.99
N PRO A 63 -27.85 -11.28 3.90
CA PRO A 63 -26.47 -11.74 3.97
C PRO A 63 -26.34 -12.66 5.17
N ASN A 64 -25.82 -13.87 4.95
CA ASN A 64 -25.51 -14.78 6.04
C ASN A 64 -24.65 -13.99 7.02
N VAL A 65 -25.13 -13.80 8.24
CA VAL A 65 -24.34 -13.07 9.24
C VAL A 65 -23.27 -14.02 9.72
N LEU A 66 -22.07 -13.92 9.14
CA LEU A 66 -20.94 -14.78 9.46
C LEU A 66 -20.52 -14.55 10.91
N SER A 67 -20.23 -15.63 11.61
CA SER A 67 -19.69 -15.62 12.97
C SER A 67 -18.18 -15.62 12.89
N VAL A 68 -17.52 -14.65 13.52
CA VAL A 68 -16.05 -14.60 13.56
C VAL A 68 -15.39 -15.82 14.22
N VAL A 69 -16.18 -16.62 14.94
CA VAL A 69 -15.73 -17.83 15.65
C VAL A 69 -15.92 -19.09 14.81
N GLN A 70 -16.99 -19.17 14.03
CA GLN A 70 -17.37 -20.39 13.30
C GLN A 70 -17.01 -20.31 11.82
N ASP A 71 -17.15 -19.12 11.24
CA ASP A 71 -17.05 -18.89 9.80
C ASP A 71 -15.75 -18.14 9.45
N TYR A 72 -14.72 -18.22 10.30
CA TYR A 72 -13.48 -17.48 10.12
C TYR A 72 -12.75 -17.85 8.81
N GLU A 73 -12.91 -19.07 8.31
CA GLU A 73 -12.33 -19.49 7.03
C GLU A 73 -13.03 -18.80 5.85
N GLU A 74 -14.36 -18.73 5.88
CA GLU A 74 -15.17 -18.03 4.87
C GLU A 74 -14.88 -16.53 4.90
N ILE A 75 -14.88 -15.93 6.10
CA ILE A 75 -14.49 -14.53 6.31
C ILE A 75 -13.09 -14.27 5.76
N GLY A 76 -12.11 -15.15 6.04
CA GLY A 76 -10.76 -15.01 5.52
C GLY A 76 -10.69 -15.11 3.99
N ASN A 77 -11.48 -15.99 3.38
CA ASN A 77 -11.56 -16.12 1.92
C ASN A 77 -12.19 -14.92 1.24
N GLU A 78 -13.13 -14.23 1.90
CA GLU A 78 -13.73 -13.00 1.39
C GLU A 78 -12.84 -11.77 1.58
N LEU A 79 -12.06 -11.73 2.67
CA LEU A 79 -11.25 -10.56 3.03
C LEU A 79 -9.87 -10.52 2.38
N PHE A 80 -9.26 -11.68 2.13
CA PHE A 80 -7.89 -11.75 1.65
C PHE A 80 -7.83 -11.90 0.13
N ASP A 81 -6.99 -11.08 -0.51
CA ASP A 81 -6.62 -11.26 -1.90
C ASP A 81 -5.87 -12.60 -2.07
N LYS A 82 -6.01 -13.21 -3.25
CA LYS A 82 -5.25 -14.43 -3.59
C LYS A 82 -3.76 -14.10 -3.70
N VAL A 83 -2.93 -14.94 -3.08
CA VAL A 83 -1.47 -14.87 -3.15
C VAL A 83 -0.97 -16.05 -4.00
N ASP A 84 -0.10 -15.77 -4.96
CA ASP A 84 0.52 -16.80 -5.82
C ASP A 84 1.80 -17.37 -5.16
N GLU A 85 1.66 -17.79 -3.91
CA GLU A 85 2.73 -18.38 -3.10
C GLU A 85 2.16 -19.53 -2.26
N GLU A 86 3.04 -20.43 -1.80
CA GLU A 86 2.65 -21.58 -0.98
C GLU A 86 2.15 -21.13 0.40
N LEU A 87 0.87 -21.42 0.72
CA LEU A 87 0.32 -21.24 2.07
C LEU A 87 0.91 -22.32 2.99
N ILE A 88 1.69 -21.90 3.99
CA ILE A 88 2.30 -22.81 4.97
C ILE A 88 1.26 -23.27 6.00
N GLU A 89 0.57 -22.32 6.63
CA GLU A 89 -0.45 -22.61 7.64
C GLU A 89 -1.44 -21.45 7.73
N SER A 90 -2.70 -21.77 8.06
CA SER A 90 -3.71 -20.79 8.46
C SER A 90 -4.29 -21.15 9.81
N LYS A 91 -4.48 -20.15 10.67
CA LYS A 91 -5.04 -20.33 12.00
C LYS A 91 -5.87 -19.13 12.42
N CYS A 92 -6.91 -19.38 13.19
CA CYS A 92 -7.70 -18.36 13.87
C CYS A 92 -7.52 -18.49 15.38
N ILE A 93 -7.36 -17.37 16.06
CA ILE A 93 -7.26 -17.30 17.52
C ILE A 93 -8.23 -16.28 18.08
N HIS A 94 -8.79 -16.62 19.24
CA HIS A 94 -9.73 -15.76 19.97
C HIS A 94 -9.19 -15.45 21.36
N TRP A 95 -9.30 -14.20 21.76
CA TRP A 95 -8.90 -13.71 23.06
C TRP A 95 -10.05 -12.96 23.72
N ASP A 96 -10.63 -13.58 24.73
CA ASP A 96 -11.67 -12.95 25.56
C ASP A 96 -11.03 -12.06 26.62
N ILE A 97 -11.34 -10.77 26.53
CA ILE A 97 -10.80 -9.72 27.39
C ILE A 97 -11.89 -9.29 28.37
N ALA A 98 -11.68 -9.58 29.65
CA ALA A 98 -12.57 -9.15 30.73
C ALA A 98 -12.14 -7.80 31.33
N ASN A 99 -13.05 -7.19 32.09
CA ASN A 99 -12.82 -5.94 32.84
C ASN A 99 -12.28 -4.80 31.97
N PHE A 100 -12.88 -4.59 30.78
CA PHE A 100 -12.41 -3.64 29.76
C PHE A 100 -12.04 -2.24 30.32
N HIS A 101 -12.86 -1.70 31.22
CA HIS A 101 -12.66 -0.37 31.80
C HIS A 101 -11.41 -0.26 32.70
N SER A 102 -10.91 -1.40 33.21
CA SER A 102 -9.73 -1.45 34.08
C SER A 102 -8.41 -1.66 33.33
N LEU A 103 -8.47 -1.87 32.00
CA LEU A 103 -7.30 -2.18 31.21
C LEU A 103 -6.28 -1.03 31.17
N SER A 104 -5.00 -1.40 31.13
CA SER A 104 -3.87 -0.52 30.85
C SER A 104 -3.92 0.00 29.40
N ASN A 105 -3.04 0.95 29.08
CA ASN A 105 -2.99 1.53 27.73
C ASN A 105 -2.56 0.52 26.65
N LYS A 106 -1.71 -0.45 27.02
CA LYS A 106 -1.27 -1.57 26.19
C LYS A 106 -1.55 -2.85 26.98
N VAL A 107 -2.13 -3.85 26.32
CA VAL A 107 -2.41 -5.18 26.88
C VAL A 107 -1.93 -6.22 25.88
N GLU A 108 -1.18 -7.21 26.36
CA GLU A 108 -0.70 -8.32 25.55
C GLU A 108 -1.66 -9.50 25.62
N GLY A 109 -2.03 -10.03 24.46
CA GLY A 109 -2.86 -11.20 24.31
C GLY A 109 -2.09 -12.52 24.43
N PRO A 110 -2.77 -13.66 24.19
CA PRO A 110 -2.11 -14.96 24.21
C PRO A 110 -1.04 -15.07 23.12
N LYS A 111 0.03 -15.80 23.41
CA LYS A 111 1.01 -16.23 22.43
C LYS A 111 0.49 -17.48 21.70
N PHE A 112 0.72 -17.55 20.40
CA PHE A 112 0.30 -18.69 19.57
C PHE A 112 1.26 -18.90 18.41
N GLU A 113 1.29 -20.12 17.88
CA GLU A 113 2.15 -20.51 16.76
C GLU A 113 1.32 -20.68 15.48
N VAL A 114 1.85 -20.17 14.36
CA VAL A 114 1.33 -20.34 12.99
C VAL A 114 2.50 -20.30 12.01
N GLY A 115 2.58 -21.28 11.11
CA GLY A 115 3.56 -21.35 10.05
C GLY A 115 4.99 -21.45 10.56
N GLY A 116 5.18 -22.07 11.73
CA GLY A 116 6.49 -22.13 12.39
C GLY A 116 6.93 -20.84 13.07
N HIS A 117 6.10 -19.79 13.12
CA HIS A 117 6.42 -18.52 13.80
C HIS A 117 5.60 -18.34 15.09
N THR A 118 6.14 -17.57 16.05
CA THR A 118 5.40 -17.17 17.26
C THR A 118 4.75 -15.82 17.05
N TRP A 119 3.49 -15.71 17.47
CA TRP A 119 2.68 -14.51 17.31
C TRP A 119 2.00 -14.15 18.63
N ASN A 120 1.66 -12.88 18.81
CA ASN A 120 0.78 -12.41 19.88
C ASN A 120 -0.03 -11.19 19.44
N LEU A 121 -1.17 -10.94 20.12
CA LEU A 121 -1.94 -9.72 19.89
C LEU A 121 -1.50 -8.61 20.84
N LEU A 122 -1.44 -7.39 20.33
CA LEU A 122 -1.25 -6.18 21.13
C LEU A 122 -2.51 -5.32 21.03
N PHE A 123 -3.19 -5.17 22.16
CA PHE A 123 -4.41 -4.37 22.23
C PHE A 123 -4.16 -3.06 22.97
N PHE A 124 -4.58 -1.95 22.34
CA PHE A 124 -4.54 -0.62 22.94
C PHE A 124 -5.98 -0.12 23.13
N PRO A 125 -6.63 -0.47 24.26
CA PRO A 125 -8.04 -0.18 24.48
C PRO A 125 -8.36 1.31 24.46
N LYS A 126 -7.42 2.16 24.87
CA LYS A 126 -7.56 3.62 24.94
C LYS A 126 -6.96 4.36 23.73
N GLY A 127 -6.47 3.61 22.74
CA GLY A 127 -5.77 4.15 21.57
C GLY A 127 -4.30 4.46 21.80
N ILE A 128 -3.62 4.89 20.73
CA ILE A 128 -2.20 5.24 20.72
C ILE A 128 -2.06 6.77 20.63
N PRO A 129 -1.43 7.44 21.61
CA PRO A 129 -1.35 8.91 21.67
C PRO A 129 -0.69 9.58 20.46
N ALA A 130 0.29 8.93 19.81
CA ALA A 130 1.03 9.50 18.68
C ALA A 130 0.20 9.55 17.37
N ALA A 131 -0.87 8.77 17.27
CA ALA A 131 -1.73 8.72 16.08
C ALA A 131 -2.97 9.63 16.17
N SER A 132 -3.13 10.33 17.30
CA SER A 132 -4.16 11.35 17.52
C SER A 132 -3.64 12.77 17.25
N SER A 133 -2.85 12.95 16.19
CA SER A 133 -2.36 14.25 15.73
C SER A 133 -3.39 15.04 14.90
N SER A 134 -4.59 14.48 14.67
CA SER A 134 -5.68 15.20 14.01
C SER A 134 -6.34 16.20 14.96
N SER A 135 -6.62 17.40 14.43
CA SER A 135 -7.34 18.53 15.07
C SER A 135 -8.70 18.18 15.71
N ASP A 136 -9.21 16.97 15.51
CA ASP A 136 -10.39 16.44 16.18
C ASP A 136 -10.03 15.72 17.48
N GLN A 137 -9.99 16.48 18.58
CA GLN A 137 -9.92 15.94 19.95
C GLN A 137 -11.18 15.13 20.36
N ARG A 138 -12.11 14.88 19.45
CA ARG A 138 -13.43 14.28 19.76
C ARG A 138 -13.51 12.78 19.51
N GLU A 139 -12.62 12.22 18.70
CA GLU A 139 -12.71 10.81 18.32
C GLU A 139 -11.55 10.00 18.86
N SER A 140 -11.87 9.10 19.79
CA SER A 140 -10.93 8.13 20.35
C SER A 140 -11.15 6.78 19.66
N TYR A 141 -10.07 6.11 19.29
CA TYR A 141 -10.10 4.79 18.65
C TYR A 141 -9.32 3.77 19.47
N ALA A 142 -9.84 2.55 19.58
CA ALA A 142 -9.07 1.42 20.07
C ALA A 142 -8.21 0.86 18.91
N ALA A 143 -7.02 0.37 19.25
CA ALA A 143 -6.09 -0.20 18.28
C ALA A 143 -5.77 -1.66 18.58
N LEU A 144 -5.51 -2.44 17.53
CA LEU A 144 -5.16 -3.86 17.63
C LEU A 144 -4.09 -4.19 16.59
N TYR A 145 -3.05 -4.88 17.04
CA TYR A 145 -1.90 -5.26 16.23
C TYR A 145 -1.60 -6.74 16.40
N LEU A 146 -1.04 -7.33 15.35
CA LEU A 146 -0.39 -8.61 15.37
C LEU A 146 1.11 -8.35 15.55
N GLN A 147 1.70 -8.94 16.58
CA GLN A 147 3.15 -8.91 16.83
C GLN A 147 3.71 -10.30 16.48
N TRP A 148 4.80 -10.28 15.73
CA TRP A 148 5.61 -11.43 15.39
C TRP A 148 6.78 -11.53 16.37
N ARG A 149 7.17 -12.75 16.71
CA ARG A 149 8.43 -13.05 17.38
C ARG A 149 9.07 -14.24 16.73
N GLU A 150 10.37 -14.13 16.54
CA GLU A 150 11.16 -15.24 16.05
C GLU A 150 11.05 -16.44 17.01
N PRO A 151 10.85 -17.67 16.49
CA PRO A 151 10.89 -18.87 17.31
C PRO A 151 12.27 -19.05 17.91
N SER A 152 12.30 -19.35 19.21
CA SER A 152 13.54 -19.72 19.88
C SER A 152 14.03 -21.07 19.35
N GLY A 153 14.89 -21.09 18.32
CA GLY A 153 15.61 -22.30 17.90
C GLY A 153 15.51 -22.75 16.44
N THR A 154 14.92 -21.97 15.52
CA THR A 154 14.96 -22.27 14.08
C THR A 154 16.13 -21.55 13.40
N ALA A 155 17.35 -21.91 13.77
CA ALA A 155 18.59 -21.44 13.16
C ALA A 155 19.01 -22.33 11.96
N ASP A 156 18.05 -22.79 11.16
CA ASP A 156 18.30 -23.62 9.96
C ASP A 156 18.16 -22.81 8.66
N ASN A 157 18.33 -21.48 8.72
CA ASN A 157 18.59 -20.70 7.53
C ASN A 157 20.10 -20.77 7.24
N ASN A 158 20.48 -21.67 6.34
CA ASN A 158 21.84 -21.78 5.77
C ASN A 158 22.20 -20.58 4.86
N GLY A 159 21.81 -19.36 5.21
CA GLY A 159 22.09 -18.14 4.45
C GLY A 159 22.10 -16.92 5.38
N ASP A 160 22.94 -15.94 5.04
CA ASP A 160 23.09 -14.63 5.73
C ASP A 160 21.84 -13.72 5.65
N ASP A 161 20.64 -14.31 5.56
CA ASP A 161 19.37 -13.62 5.38
C ASP A 161 18.66 -13.45 6.72
N GLU A 162 18.22 -12.22 6.99
CA GLU A 162 17.50 -11.81 8.20
C GLU A 162 16.20 -12.63 8.36
N PRO A 163 15.84 -13.07 9.58
CA PRO A 163 14.61 -13.82 9.81
C PRO A 163 13.38 -12.97 9.47
N TYR A 164 12.39 -13.61 8.83
CA TYR A 164 11.16 -12.93 8.42
C TYR A 164 9.95 -13.86 8.50
N ALA A 165 8.75 -13.27 8.49
CA ALA A 165 7.49 -13.97 8.26
C ALA A 165 6.58 -13.17 7.33
N CYS A 166 6.16 -13.76 6.22
CA CYS A 166 5.17 -13.15 5.33
C CYS A 166 3.79 -13.65 5.73
N ALA A 167 2.91 -12.75 6.20
CA ALA A 167 1.55 -13.12 6.59
C ALA A 167 0.47 -12.20 6.02
N GLN A 168 -0.64 -12.81 5.57
CA GLN A 168 -1.94 -12.14 5.52
C GLN A 168 -2.62 -12.33 6.86
N PHE A 169 -3.21 -11.28 7.39
CA PHE A 169 -3.90 -11.36 8.66
C PHE A 169 -5.07 -10.40 8.75
N ALA A 170 -6.08 -10.79 9.53
CA ALA A 170 -7.21 -9.95 9.86
C ALA A 170 -7.38 -9.93 11.37
N VAL A 171 -7.52 -8.74 11.95
CA VAL A 171 -7.79 -8.56 13.37
C VAL A 171 -9.16 -7.94 13.57
N SER A 172 -9.88 -8.39 14.60
CA SER A 172 -11.22 -7.90 14.90
C SER A 172 -11.47 -7.73 16.38
N LEU A 173 -12.44 -6.88 16.68
CA LEU A 173 -13.11 -6.82 17.97
C LEU A 173 -14.57 -7.21 17.81
N SER A 174 -15.04 -8.12 18.65
CA SER A 174 -16.40 -8.66 18.61
C SER A 174 -17.02 -8.75 19.99
N SER A 175 -18.36 -8.87 20.02
CA SER A 175 -19.05 -9.30 21.23
C SER A 175 -18.74 -10.79 21.50
N PRO A 176 -18.30 -11.17 22.72
CA PRO A 176 -18.09 -12.58 23.05
C PRO A 176 -19.38 -13.42 22.99
N LYS A 177 -20.51 -12.79 23.34
CA LYS A 177 -21.84 -13.43 23.34
C LYS A 177 -22.46 -13.50 21.95
N TYR A 178 -22.20 -12.51 21.10
CA TYR A 178 -22.71 -12.45 19.73
C TYR A 178 -21.54 -12.30 18.75
N PRO A 179 -20.85 -13.39 18.38
CA PRO A 179 -19.65 -13.36 17.54
C PRO A 179 -19.91 -12.91 16.09
N THR A 180 -21.17 -12.70 15.74
CA THR A 180 -21.64 -12.07 14.50
C THR A 180 -21.60 -10.54 14.52
N ASN A 181 -21.49 -9.93 15.71
CA ASN A 181 -21.32 -8.48 15.88
C ASN A 181 -19.83 -8.17 16.08
N TYR A 182 -19.14 -7.79 15.00
CA TYR A 182 -17.72 -7.50 15.01
C TYR A 182 -17.33 -6.38 14.05
N VAL A 183 -16.17 -5.78 14.32
CA VAL A 183 -15.45 -4.90 13.40
C VAL A 183 -14.11 -5.56 13.09
N MET A 184 -13.81 -5.77 11.81
CA MET A 184 -12.60 -6.43 11.35
C MET A 184 -11.87 -5.58 10.31
N LYS A 185 -10.54 -5.64 10.32
CA LYS A 185 -9.68 -5.11 9.26
C LYS A 185 -8.62 -6.15 8.90
N ALA A 186 -8.29 -6.19 7.61
CA ALA A 186 -7.31 -7.12 7.04
C ALA A 186 -6.11 -6.37 6.48
N ALA A 187 -4.94 -6.98 6.57
CA ALA A 187 -3.69 -6.49 6.01
C ALA A 187 -2.81 -7.68 5.57
N GLN A 188 -1.75 -7.36 4.85
CA GLN A 188 -0.67 -8.28 4.53
C GLN A 188 0.65 -7.58 4.80
N HIS A 189 1.63 -8.31 5.32
CA HIS A 189 2.89 -7.73 5.75
C HIS A 189 4.01 -8.76 5.80
N ARG A 190 5.25 -8.27 5.65
CA ARG A 190 6.47 -9.03 5.92
C ARG A 190 7.06 -8.54 7.24
N PHE A 191 6.89 -9.36 8.28
CA PHE A 191 7.44 -9.10 9.59
C PHE A 191 8.93 -9.42 9.61
N THR A 192 9.71 -8.55 10.23
CA THR A 192 11.17 -8.66 10.41
C THR A 192 11.55 -8.21 11.82
N GLU A 193 12.84 -8.22 12.19
CA GLU A 193 13.27 -7.70 13.48
C GLU A 193 13.05 -6.18 13.58
N GLU A 194 13.20 -5.47 12.45
CA GLU A 194 12.90 -4.03 12.37
C GLU A 194 11.39 -3.73 12.42
N GLU A 195 10.56 -4.58 11.81
CA GLU A 195 9.10 -4.43 11.72
C GLU A 195 8.39 -5.62 12.42
N GLU A 196 8.57 -5.73 13.74
CA GLU A 196 8.05 -6.85 14.52
C GLU A 196 6.52 -6.84 14.74
N ASP A 197 5.85 -5.71 14.50
CA ASP A 197 4.39 -5.60 14.63
C ASP A 197 3.72 -4.81 13.51
N TRP A 198 2.50 -5.22 13.17
CA TRP A 198 1.68 -4.56 12.16
C TRP A 198 0.20 -4.62 12.56
N GLY A 199 -0.54 -3.55 12.28
CA GLY A 199 -1.93 -3.45 12.73
C GLY A 199 -2.59 -2.12 12.46
N PHE A 200 -3.66 -1.85 13.23
CA PHE A 200 -4.55 -0.73 12.95
C PHE A 200 -4.68 0.17 14.16
N THR A 201 -4.06 1.36 14.08
CA THR A 201 -4.19 2.36 15.16
C THR A 201 -5.60 2.87 15.35
N ARG A 202 -6.39 2.88 14.26
CA ARG A 202 -7.80 3.26 14.26
C ARG A 202 -8.63 2.05 13.83
N LEU A 203 -8.66 0.99 14.66
CA LEU A 203 -9.46 -0.19 14.36
C LEU A 203 -10.96 0.11 14.50
N VAL A 204 -11.37 0.57 15.68
CA VAL A 204 -12.77 0.86 16.01
C VAL A 204 -12.89 2.10 16.90
N ASN A 205 -13.92 2.91 16.67
CA ASN A 205 -14.23 4.07 17.49
C ASN A 205 -14.78 3.62 18.86
N HIS A 206 -14.38 4.29 19.94
CA HIS A 206 -14.87 3.99 21.29
C HIS A 206 -16.39 4.12 21.42
N GLN A 207 -17.02 5.03 20.67
CA GLN A 207 -18.48 5.13 20.62
C GLN A 207 -19.11 3.81 20.14
N HIS A 208 -18.53 3.16 19.13
CA HIS A 208 -19.03 1.86 18.66
C HIS A 208 -18.84 0.77 19.72
N ILE A 209 -17.69 0.75 20.42
CA ILE A 209 -17.46 -0.20 21.51
C ILE A 209 -18.54 -0.09 22.60
N HIS A 210 -18.86 1.13 23.04
CA HIS A 210 -19.74 1.37 24.19
C HIS A 210 -21.23 1.53 23.87
N GLN A 211 -21.55 2.10 22.70
CA GLN A 211 -22.91 2.54 22.34
C GLN A 211 -23.42 1.90 21.04
N GLY A 212 -22.60 1.11 20.35
CA GLY A 212 -22.95 0.58 19.03
C GLY A 212 -22.73 1.59 17.91
N ASN A 213 -23.00 1.19 16.68
CA ASN A 213 -22.97 2.06 15.52
C ASN A 213 -24.39 2.32 15.01
N LYS A 214 -24.83 3.58 15.16
CA LYS A 214 -26.19 4.02 14.79
C LYS A 214 -26.43 4.04 13.28
N GLU A 215 -25.39 4.21 12.48
CA GLU A 215 -25.51 4.24 11.02
C GLU A 215 -25.72 2.84 10.45
N THR A 216 -25.04 1.85 11.04
CA THR A 216 -25.11 0.44 10.62
C THR A 216 -26.08 -0.39 11.47
N ASN A 217 -26.75 0.21 12.46
CA ASN A 217 -27.57 -0.46 13.47
C ASN A 217 -26.86 -1.63 14.18
N GLN A 218 -25.55 -1.52 14.37
CA GLN A 218 -24.78 -2.51 15.12
C GLN A 218 -24.86 -2.23 16.61
N ASP A 219 -25.11 -3.28 17.40
CA ASP A 219 -25.10 -3.21 18.86
C ASP A 219 -23.70 -2.88 19.41
N PRO A 220 -23.60 -2.41 20.67
CA PRO A 220 -22.32 -2.29 21.34
C PRO A 220 -21.53 -3.59 21.34
N LEU A 221 -20.23 -3.49 21.04
CA LEU A 221 -19.32 -4.64 21.09
C LEU A 221 -19.06 -5.09 22.54
N LEU A 222 -19.01 -4.13 23.47
CA LEU A 222 -18.76 -4.39 24.88
C LEU A 222 -20.03 -4.90 25.57
N GLN A 223 -19.97 -6.12 26.11
CA GLN A 223 -21.08 -6.72 26.86
C GLN A 223 -20.61 -7.26 28.20
N GLY A 224 -21.24 -6.85 29.30
CA GLY A 224 -20.84 -7.28 30.65
C GLY A 224 -19.39 -6.92 31.01
N GLY A 225 -18.83 -5.86 30.40
CA GLY A 225 -17.43 -5.49 30.57
C GLY A 225 -16.43 -6.39 29.84
N GLN A 226 -16.91 -7.28 28.96
CA GLN A 226 -16.11 -8.21 28.16
C GLN A 226 -16.17 -7.84 26.67
N ILE A 227 -15.04 -8.04 26.00
CA ILE A 227 -14.89 -7.91 24.54
C ILE A 227 -13.98 -9.03 24.04
N ARG A 228 -14.17 -9.49 22.81
CA ARG A 228 -13.31 -10.52 22.20
C ARG A 228 -12.44 -9.88 21.13
N ALA A 229 -11.14 -10.09 21.21
CA ALA A 229 -10.24 -9.87 20.08
C ALA A 229 -10.08 -11.18 19.30
N THR A 230 -10.10 -11.12 17.98
CA THR A 230 -9.84 -12.29 17.11
C THR A 230 -8.77 -11.93 16.11
N ALA A 231 -7.91 -12.90 15.79
CA ALA A 231 -6.99 -12.79 14.67
C ALA A 231 -7.06 -14.03 13.78
N ILE A 232 -7.21 -13.80 12.49
CA ILE A 232 -7.08 -14.81 11.44
C ILE A 232 -5.72 -14.56 10.79
N VAL A 233 -4.84 -15.56 10.77
CA VAL A 233 -3.48 -15.44 10.25
C VAL A 233 -3.26 -16.53 9.20
N ARG A 234 -2.64 -16.15 8.07
CA ARG A 234 -2.20 -17.02 6.98
C ARG A 234 -0.73 -16.73 6.72
N VAL A 235 0.14 -17.70 6.93
CA VAL A 235 1.58 -17.58 6.70
C VAL A 235 1.93 -18.19 5.36
N PHE A 236 2.70 -17.46 4.55
CA PHE A 236 3.11 -17.87 3.22
C PHE A 236 4.63 -18.04 3.15
N LYS A 237 5.06 -18.96 2.29
CA LYS A 237 6.46 -19.12 1.91
C LYS A 237 6.79 -18.08 0.85
N ASP A 238 7.86 -17.31 1.05
CA ASP A 238 8.35 -16.37 0.04
C ASP A 238 9.36 -17.09 -0.86
N SER A 239 8.93 -17.54 -2.04
CA SER A 239 9.81 -18.23 -2.98
C SER A 239 10.77 -17.27 -3.72
N THR A 240 10.44 -15.98 -3.75
CA THR A 240 11.17 -14.95 -4.51
C THR A 240 12.12 -14.11 -3.66
N GLY A 241 11.93 -14.11 -2.34
CA GLY A 241 12.61 -13.21 -1.41
C GLY A 241 12.03 -11.79 -1.40
N GLY A 242 10.96 -11.52 -2.16
CA GLY A 242 10.36 -10.19 -2.30
C GLY A 242 8.92 -10.06 -1.82
N LEU A 243 8.29 -11.11 -1.29
CA LEU A 243 6.88 -11.09 -0.90
C LEU A 243 6.63 -10.05 0.21
N TRP A 244 5.92 -8.98 -0.14
CA TRP A 244 5.64 -7.81 0.71
C TRP A 244 6.88 -7.15 1.33
N HIS A 245 8.06 -7.36 0.72
CA HIS A 245 9.28 -6.70 1.13
C HIS A 245 9.23 -5.21 0.72
N ASN A 246 9.55 -4.29 1.64
CA ASN A 246 9.54 -2.85 1.38
C ASN A 246 10.82 -2.35 0.68
N PHE A 247 11.85 -3.21 0.58
CA PHE A 247 13.19 -2.94 0.01
C PHE A 247 13.93 -1.75 0.63
N LEU A 248 13.47 -1.27 1.78
CA LEU A 248 14.22 -0.33 2.59
C LEU A 248 15.49 -1.05 3.06
N ASN A 249 16.64 -0.37 2.93
CA ASN A 249 17.96 -0.89 3.30
C ASN A 249 18.42 -2.17 2.56
N TYR A 250 17.76 -2.61 1.48
CA TYR A 250 18.17 -3.79 0.72
C TYR A 250 19.56 -3.63 0.07
N ASP A 251 20.53 -4.46 0.47
CA ASP A 251 21.87 -4.47 -0.12
C ASP A 251 21.92 -5.35 -1.37
N SER A 252 21.48 -4.77 -2.50
CA SER A 252 21.56 -5.43 -3.81
C SER A 252 22.96 -5.96 -4.16
N LYS A 253 24.03 -5.31 -3.67
CA LYS A 253 25.41 -5.76 -3.96
C LYS A 253 25.71 -7.03 -3.21
N LYS A 254 25.33 -7.13 -1.93
CA LYS A 254 25.51 -8.35 -1.12
C LYS A 254 24.76 -9.54 -1.74
N HIS A 255 23.49 -9.36 -2.10
CA HIS A 255 22.63 -10.48 -2.50
C HIS A 255 22.74 -10.86 -3.99
N LEU A 256 22.93 -9.89 -4.89
CA LEU A 256 22.92 -10.13 -6.34
C LEU A 256 24.24 -9.80 -7.03
N ASN A 257 25.24 -9.29 -6.29
CA ASN A 257 26.49 -8.74 -6.85
C ASN A 257 26.29 -7.61 -7.87
N ILE A 258 25.13 -6.95 -7.81
CA ILE A 258 24.71 -5.86 -8.71
C ILE A 258 24.28 -4.68 -7.85
N VAL A 259 24.55 -3.44 -8.29
CA VAL A 259 24.02 -2.24 -7.62
C VAL A 259 22.88 -1.61 -8.39
N GLY A 260 21.91 -1.05 -7.65
CA GLY A 260 20.85 -0.22 -8.19
C GLY A 260 21.30 1.20 -8.56
N ILE A 261 20.40 1.93 -9.21
CA ILE A 261 20.49 3.37 -9.42
C ILE A 261 19.43 4.03 -8.55
N ARG A 262 19.79 5.10 -7.83
CA ARG A 262 18.84 5.92 -7.07
C ARG A 262 18.00 6.72 -8.04
N ASN A 263 16.67 6.61 -7.91
CA ASN A 263 15.76 7.39 -8.71
C ASN A 263 15.75 8.85 -8.21
N GLU A 264 16.08 9.80 -9.09
CA GLU A 264 16.10 11.23 -8.77
C GLU A 264 14.80 11.87 -9.30
N GLY A 265 13.89 12.27 -8.43
CA GLY A 265 12.62 12.90 -8.83
C GLY A 265 11.73 11.97 -9.68
N ALA A 266 11.27 12.47 -10.83
CA ALA A 266 10.42 11.76 -11.78
C ALA A 266 11.21 10.96 -12.83
N THR A 267 12.51 10.70 -12.64
CA THR A 267 13.40 10.09 -13.65
C THR A 267 13.44 8.56 -13.67
N GLY A 268 12.41 7.88 -13.14
CA GLY A 268 12.39 6.41 -13.02
C GLY A 268 12.55 5.69 -14.36
N TYR A 269 12.07 6.29 -15.44
CA TYR A 269 12.26 5.80 -16.81
C TYR A 269 13.73 5.80 -17.24
N LEU A 270 14.49 6.84 -16.87
CA LEU A 270 15.92 6.97 -17.20
C LEU A 270 16.73 5.89 -16.48
N THR A 271 16.40 5.64 -15.21
CA THR A 271 17.02 4.58 -14.41
C THR A 271 16.84 3.20 -15.08
N VAL A 272 15.61 2.85 -15.48
CA VAL A 272 15.33 1.58 -16.17
C VAL A 272 16.09 1.49 -17.49
N LEU A 273 16.12 2.58 -18.26
CA LEU A 273 16.79 2.62 -19.56
C LEU A 273 18.29 2.39 -19.44
N VAL A 274 18.95 3.12 -18.54
CA VAL A 274 20.39 3.03 -18.30
C VAL A 274 20.76 1.61 -17.87
N GLN A 275 19.99 0.99 -16.97
CA GLN A 275 20.24 -0.39 -16.57
C GLN A 275 20.06 -1.38 -17.73
N LEU A 276 19.01 -1.23 -18.55
CA LEU A 276 18.80 -2.08 -19.73
C LEU A 276 19.98 -1.99 -20.72
N LEU A 277 20.48 -0.78 -20.96
CA LEU A 277 21.65 -0.55 -21.81
C LEU A 277 22.92 -1.14 -21.19
N PHE A 278 23.12 -1.01 -19.88
CA PHE A 278 24.27 -1.58 -19.17
C PHE A 278 24.31 -3.11 -19.24
N PHE A 279 23.17 -3.77 -19.04
CA PHE A 279 23.06 -5.23 -19.11
C PHE A 279 23.16 -5.77 -20.55
N THR A 280 23.00 -4.90 -21.55
CA THR A 280 23.28 -5.24 -22.95
C THR A 280 24.79 -5.30 -23.19
N SER A 281 25.39 -6.47 -22.95
CA SER A 281 26.86 -6.65 -22.92
C SER A 281 27.62 -6.11 -24.14
N TYR A 282 27.08 -6.28 -25.36
CA TYR A 282 27.71 -5.74 -26.57
C TYR A 282 27.73 -4.20 -26.60
N PHE A 283 26.63 -3.59 -26.16
CA PHE A 283 26.50 -2.15 -26.08
C PHE A 283 27.43 -1.58 -25.00
N ARG A 284 27.44 -2.18 -23.80
CA ARG A 284 28.36 -1.80 -22.72
C ARG A 284 29.83 -1.81 -23.16
N LYS A 285 30.28 -2.87 -23.83
CA LYS A 285 31.65 -2.95 -24.38
C LYS A 285 31.91 -1.84 -25.39
N SER A 286 30.98 -1.62 -26.33
CA SER A 286 31.11 -0.58 -27.34
C SER A 286 31.22 0.82 -26.72
N ILE A 287 30.46 1.10 -25.65
CA ILE A 287 30.53 2.36 -24.92
C ILE A 287 31.92 2.56 -24.29
N TYR A 288 32.53 1.54 -23.68
CA TYR A 288 33.88 1.67 -23.11
C TYR A 288 34.98 1.86 -24.16
N GLU A 289 34.83 1.29 -25.36
CA GLU A 289 35.80 1.41 -26.45
C GLU A 289 35.72 2.76 -27.18
N THR A 290 34.63 3.50 -27.02
CA THR A 290 34.37 4.74 -27.75
C THR A 290 35.05 5.94 -27.05
N PRO A 291 35.91 6.72 -27.73
CA PRO A 291 36.52 7.92 -27.14
C PRO A 291 35.45 8.96 -26.76
N SER A 292 35.51 9.47 -25.52
CA SER A 292 34.48 10.35 -24.94
C SER A 292 34.92 11.79 -24.71
N GLN A 293 36.13 12.16 -25.11
CA GLN A 293 36.77 13.46 -24.81
C GLN A 293 35.95 14.68 -25.29
N GLU A 294 35.15 14.53 -26.35
CA GLU A 294 34.33 15.61 -26.92
C GLU A 294 32.82 15.42 -26.72
N ASN A 295 32.38 14.34 -26.06
CA ASN A 295 30.96 14.02 -25.90
C ASN A 295 30.62 13.80 -24.42
N SER A 296 30.07 14.84 -23.79
CA SER A 296 29.70 14.86 -22.37
C SER A 296 28.69 13.77 -22.00
N ILE A 297 27.75 13.43 -22.89
CA ILE A 297 26.76 12.37 -22.66
C ILE A 297 27.44 11.00 -22.64
N LEU A 298 28.35 10.76 -23.58
CA LEU A 298 29.11 9.51 -23.63
C LEU A 298 30.02 9.36 -22.40
N ALA A 299 30.69 10.43 -21.98
CA ALA A 299 31.52 10.44 -20.77
C ALA A 299 30.68 10.10 -19.52
N ALA A 300 29.51 10.73 -19.36
CA ALA A 300 28.60 10.45 -18.26
C ALA A 300 28.10 8.99 -18.27
N LEU A 301 27.79 8.42 -19.43
CA LEU A 301 27.39 7.02 -19.55
C LEU A 301 28.52 6.05 -19.22
N GLN A 302 29.75 6.34 -19.65
CA GLN A 302 30.92 5.54 -19.26
C GLN A 302 31.15 5.56 -17.75
N SER A 303 31.04 6.75 -17.14
CA SER A 303 31.12 6.93 -15.68
C SER A 303 30.07 6.10 -14.96
N ILE A 304 28.81 6.20 -15.36
CA ILE A 304 27.70 5.40 -14.80
C ILE A 304 27.94 3.90 -14.98
N PHE A 305 28.30 3.44 -16.18
CA PHE A 305 28.53 2.02 -16.44
C PHE A 305 29.71 1.48 -15.61
N TYR A 306 30.78 2.25 -15.47
CA TYR A 306 31.88 1.91 -14.59
C TYR A 306 31.42 1.78 -13.14
N GLN A 307 30.69 2.79 -12.63
CA GLN A 307 30.17 2.77 -11.26
C GLN A 307 29.21 1.60 -11.01
N LEU A 308 28.32 1.26 -11.96
CA LEU A 308 27.46 0.07 -11.86
C LEU A 308 28.24 -1.25 -11.73
N GLN A 309 29.47 -1.29 -12.26
CA GLN A 309 30.31 -2.49 -12.20
C GLN A 309 31.09 -2.58 -10.87
N VAL A 310 31.61 -1.45 -10.37
CA VAL A 310 32.57 -1.44 -9.25
C VAL A 310 31.99 -0.95 -7.93
N SER A 311 30.92 -0.16 -7.95
CA SER A 311 30.35 0.43 -6.74
C SER A 311 29.79 -0.65 -5.82
N LEU A 312 29.92 -0.38 -4.51
CA LEU A 312 29.26 -1.16 -3.46
C LEU A 312 27.92 -0.54 -3.03
N LYS A 313 27.63 0.68 -3.48
CA LYS A 313 26.42 1.43 -3.10
C LYS A 313 25.61 1.83 -4.34
N PRO A 314 24.28 2.04 -4.19
CA PRO A 314 23.47 2.59 -5.26
C PRO A 314 24.04 3.91 -5.78
N ILE A 315 24.10 4.04 -7.10
CA ILE A 315 24.70 5.19 -7.78
C ILE A 315 23.62 6.22 -8.16
N GLU A 316 24.03 7.43 -8.53
CA GLU A 316 23.13 8.50 -8.95
C GLU A 316 23.32 8.80 -10.45
N THR A 317 22.30 9.41 -11.09
CA THR A 317 22.35 9.79 -12.52
C THR A 317 22.69 11.25 -12.75
N THR A 318 23.13 11.96 -11.71
CA THR A 318 23.32 13.41 -11.72
C THR A 318 24.25 13.91 -12.83
N GLU A 319 25.31 13.17 -13.16
CA GLU A 319 26.24 13.54 -14.25
C GLU A 319 25.56 13.43 -15.63
N LEU A 320 24.71 12.41 -15.80
CA LEU A 320 23.98 12.17 -17.04
C LEU A 320 22.85 13.18 -17.24
N THR A 321 22.07 13.48 -16.21
CA THR A 321 21.00 14.48 -16.29
C THR A 321 21.56 15.88 -16.57
N LYS A 322 22.69 16.24 -15.95
CA LYS A 322 23.44 17.46 -16.28
C LYS A 322 23.94 17.48 -17.72
N SER A 323 24.38 16.34 -18.27
CA SER A 323 24.82 16.26 -19.67
C SER A 323 23.69 16.55 -20.68
N PHE A 324 22.43 16.36 -20.28
CA PHE A 324 21.24 16.77 -21.05
C PHE A 324 20.87 18.24 -20.86
N GLY A 325 21.59 18.97 -20.00
CA GLY A 325 21.26 20.35 -19.63
C GLY A 325 20.11 20.47 -18.64
N TRP A 326 19.76 19.39 -17.92
CA TRP A 326 18.69 19.44 -16.90
C TRP A 326 19.19 20.06 -15.61
N GLU A 327 18.38 20.96 -15.05
CA GLU A 327 18.56 21.48 -13.71
C GLU A 327 17.72 20.70 -12.68
N MET A 328 17.90 20.99 -11.40
CA MET A 328 17.22 20.28 -10.31
C MET A 328 15.70 20.33 -10.43
N TYR A 329 15.14 21.43 -10.95
CA TYR A 329 13.70 21.56 -11.17
C TYR A 329 13.18 20.59 -12.25
N ASP A 330 13.95 20.38 -13.31
CA ASP A 330 13.57 19.53 -14.44
C ASP A 330 13.45 18.05 -14.05
N LEU A 331 14.18 17.63 -13.01
CA LEU A 331 14.10 16.27 -12.46
C LEU A 331 12.72 15.92 -11.93
N PHE A 332 11.90 16.91 -11.55
CA PHE A 332 10.56 16.68 -11.00
C PHE A 332 9.45 16.83 -12.04
N ILE A 333 9.79 17.23 -13.27
CA ILE A 333 8.84 17.30 -14.38
C ILE A 333 8.73 15.90 -15.01
N GLN A 334 7.50 15.41 -15.17
CA GLN A 334 7.27 14.17 -15.94
C GLN A 334 7.64 14.41 -17.40
N GLN A 335 8.67 13.71 -17.87
CA GLN A 335 9.12 13.79 -19.26
C GLN A 335 8.39 12.77 -20.14
N ASP A 336 8.20 13.12 -21.41
CA ASP A 336 7.55 12.28 -22.41
C ASP A 336 8.49 11.13 -22.87
N VAL A 337 7.92 9.94 -23.06
CA VAL A 337 8.57 8.74 -23.62
C VAL A 337 9.22 9.04 -24.99
N ILE A 338 8.71 10.03 -25.73
CA ILE A 338 9.30 10.50 -26.99
C ILE A 338 10.68 11.13 -26.77
N ALA A 339 10.85 11.94 -25.73
CA ALA A 339 12.15 12.53 -25.38
C ALA A 339 13.19 11.44 -25.02
N MET A 340 12.73 10.34 -24.41
CA MET A 340 13.58 9.18 -24.11
C MET A 340 14.10 8.47 -25.37
N LYS A 341 13.26 8.35 -26.41
CA LYS A 341 13.69 7.75 -27.69
C LYS A 341 14.79 8.58 -28.34
N GLU A 342 14.69 9.90 -28.27
CA GLU A 342 15.70 10.81 -28.85
C GLU A 342 17.04 10.70 -28.10
N VAL A 343 17.00 10.58 -26.76
CA VAL A 343 18.18 10.28 -25.95
C VAL A 343 18.77 8.91 -26.29
N LEU A 344 17.95 7.86 -26.43
CA LEU A 344 18.43 6.53 -26.80
C LEU A 344 19.09 6.55 -28.19
N GLN A 345 18.49 7.27 -29.14
CA GLN A 345 19.03 7.43 -30.48
C GLN A 345 20.34 8.22 -30.48
N SER A 346 20.46 9.30 -29.72
CA SER A 346 21.68 10.10 -29.67
C SER A 346 22.86 9.28 -29.12
N VAL A 347 22.61 8.46 -28.11
CA VAL A 347 23.62 7.56 -27.53
C VAL A 347 23.99 6.43 -28.50
N LEU A 348 22.99 5.76 -29.10
CA LEU A 348 23.22 4.69 -30.07
C LEU A 348 23.96 5.20 -31.30
N VAL A 349 23.59 6.36 -31.83
CA VAL A 349 24.25 6.99 -32.97
C VAL A 349 25.69 7.34 -32.64
N SER A 350 25.96 7.88 -31.45
CA SER A 350 27.32 8.21 -31.02
C SER A 350 28.20 6.96 -30.94
N ALA A 351 27.71 5.87 -30.34
CA ALA A 351 28.44 4.61 -30.24
C ALA A 351 28.66 3.91 -31.60
N VAL A 352 27.67 3.97 -32.51
CA VAL A 352 27.74 3.31 -33.83
C VAL A 352 28.57 4.09 -34.84
N ARG A 353 28.50 5.44 -34.83
CA ARG A 353 29.23 6.30 -35.78
C ARG A 353 30.74 6.15 -35.62
N ILE A 354 31.22 6.07 -34.38
CA ILE A 354 32.65 5.93 -34.07
C ILE A 354 33.16 4.53 -34.46
N LYS A 355 32.33 3.49 -34.33
CA LYS A 355 32.69 2.14 -34.79
C LYS A 355 32.85 2.07 -36.31
N ARG A 356 32.05 2.82 -37.08
CA ARG A 356 32.23 2.93 -38.53
C ARG A 356 33.53 3.63 -38.90
N GLU A 357 33.87 4.75 -38.25
CA GLU A 357 35.12 5.48 -38.52
C GLU A 357 36.37 4.62 -38.25
N ASN A 358 36.37 3.80 -37.20
CA ASN A 358 37.46 2.85 -36.90
C ASN A 358 37.54 1.64 -37.86
N ILE A 359 36.47 1.33 -38.62
CA ILE A 359 36.50 0.28 -39.66
C ILE A 359 37.09 0.82 -40.97
N TYR A 360 37.04 2.13 -41.22
CA TYR A 360 37.59 2.76 -42.43
C TYR A 360 39.04 3.28 -42.26
N ILE A 361 39.64 3.14 -41.08
CA ILE A 361 41.01 3.59 -40.77
C ILE A 361 42.01 2.41 -40.61
N ASN A 362 41.53 1.16 -40.68
CA ASN A 362 42.38 -0.03 -40.87
C ASN A 362 42.22 -0.59 -42.27
#